data_AF-A0AAE3DZ64-F1
#
_entry.id   AF-A0AAE3DZ64-F1
#
_cell.length_a   1.000
_cell.length_b   1.000
_cell.length_c   1.000
_cell.angle_alpha   90.00
_cell.angle_beta   90.00
_cell.angle_gamma   90.00
#
_symmetry.space_group_name_H-M   'P 1'
#
loop_
_entity.id
_entity.type
_entity.pdbx_description
1 polymer ?
#
loop_
_entity_poly.entity_id
_entity_poly.type
_entity_poly.pdbx_seq_one_letter_code
_entity_poly.pdbx_strand_id
1 'polypeptide(L)'
;MKRQFQTIKRKAVNIMNTDKLEQYLDELSDGTDFSFGISEATDETIELYMQGDNPCCEDWCIEFTIDNPTTKKELIEILADEILELYEGFDIEEETYVMLEAKRNGVSGVPDVVALVHNEEYKENALKEFAEKLRNLYNNLDKEETDTMNKEQFFEYIHENFNIDGASQSLILNILDYIEANYSEKNEQYNALCSLLDGTIGLEDRELKKVYM
;
A
#
# COMPACT_ATOMS: atom_id res chain seq x y z
N MET A 1 3.63 29.93 37.18
CA MET A 1 3.31 28.52 36.88
C MET A 1 3.55 28.32 35.39
N LYS A 2 4.70 27.75 34.99
CA LYS A 2 5.00 27.51 33.56
C LYS A 2 4.31 26.21 33.17
N ARG A 3 3.29 26.26 32.29
CA ARG A 3 2.77 25.06 31.63
C ARG A 3 3.89 24.51 30.76
N GLN A 4 4.39 23.32 31.08
CA GLN A 4 5.25 22.58 30.16
C GLN A 4 4.35 22.12 29.01
N PHE A 5 4.55 22.69 27.82
CA PHE A 5 4.03 22.07 26.61
C PHE A 5 4.76 20.73 26.46
N GLN A 6 4.05 19.61 26.55
CA GLN A 6 4.61 18.34 26.11
C GLN A 6 4.90 18.48 24.62
N THR A 7 6.15 18.25 24.23
CA THR A 7 6.55 18.24 22.82
C THR A 7 5.85 17.06 22.15
N ILE A 8 4.86 17.36 21.31
CA ILE A 8 4.23 16.36 20.45
C ILE A 8 5.30 15.90 19.46
N LYS A 9 5.58 14.60 19.46
CA LYS A 9 6.57 13.99 18.57
C LYS A 9 5.81 13.18 17.53
N ARG A 10 6.28 13.28 16.27
CA ARG A 10 5.93 12.31 15.23
C ARG A 10 6.22 10.92 15.78
N LYS A 11 5.33 9.96 15.54
CA LYS A 11 5.61 8.57 15.94
C LYS A 11 6.95 8.17 15.29
N ALA A 12 7.78 7.42 16.02
CA ALA A 12 8.97 6.80 15.43
C ALA A 12 8.52 5.95 14.23
N VAL A 13 9.36 5.87 13.17
CA VAL A 13 9.12 5.22 11.85
C VAL A 13 7.83 4.40 11.88
N ASN A 14 6.77 4.96 11.29
CA ASN A 14 5.42 4.42 11.40
C ASN A 14 5.32 3.24 10.44
N ILE A 15 5.78 2.08 10.90
CA ILE A 15 5.76 0.84 10.14
C ILE A 15 4.31 0.35 10.08
N MET A 16 3.88 -0.18 8.94
CA MET A 16 2.50 -0.63 8.77
C MET A 16 2.24 -1.82 9.69
N ASN A 17 1.15 -1.75 10.47
CA ASN A 17 0.71 -2.91 11.24
C ASN A 17 0.08 -3.97 10.31
N THR A 18 0.06 -5.22 10.77
CA THR A 18 -0.39 -6.36 9.98
C THR A 18 -1.83 -6.20 9.48
N ASP A 19 -2.78 -5.78 10.33
CA ASP A 19 -4.18 -5.60 9.93
C ASP A 19 -4.35 -4.60 8.76
N LYS A 20 -3.62 -3.48 8.81
CA LYS A 20 -3.65 -2.45 7.75
C LYS A 20 -2.97 -2.93 6.48
N LEU A 21 -1.90 -3.73 6.62
CA LEU A 21 -1.20 -4.33 5.50
C LEU A 21 -2.08 -5.35 4.78
N GLU A 22 -2.74 -6.26 5.51
CA GLU A 22 -3.71 -7.22 4.96
C GLU A 22 -4.81 -6.50 4.18
N GLN A 23 -5.41 -5.45 4.75
CA GLN A 23 -6.43 -4.68 4.07
C GLN A 23 -5.94 -4.10 2.73
N TYR A 24 -4.72 -3.54 2.69
CA TYR A 24 -4.18 -3.00 1.44
C TYR A 24 -3.83 -4.09 0.44
N LEU A 25 -3.32 -5.22 0.88
CA LEU A 25 -3.06 -6.36 0.01
C LEU A 25 -4.35 -6.89 -0.62
N ASP A 26 -5.44 -6.99 0.15
CA ASP A 26 -6.77 -7.36 -0.35
C ASP A 26 -7.29 -6.37 -1.40
N GLU A 27 -7.17 -5.06 -1.12
CA GLU A 27 -7.56 -4.00 -2.05
C GLU A 27 -6.76 -4.05 -3.36
N LEU A 28 -5.46 -4.35 -3.29
CA LEU A 28 -4.60 -4.47 -4.47
C LEU A 28 -4.89 -5.74 -5.28
N SER A 29 -5.33 -6.79 -4.61
CA SER A 29 -5.71 -8.08 -5.21
C SER A 29 -7.05 -8.02 -5.95
N ASP A 30 -7.95 -7.12 -5.56
CA ASP A 30 -9.31 -7.07 -6.13
C ASP A 30 -9.32 -6.91 -7.65
N GLY A 31 -10.10 -7.77 -8.32
CA GLY A 31 -10.20 -7.81 -9.79
C GLY A 31 -8.93 -8.31 -10.50
N THR A 32 -8.05 -9.04 -9.81
CA THR A 32 -6.89 -9.74 -10.41
C THR A 32 -7.01 -11.25 -10.19
N ASP A 33 -6.14 -12.01 -10.85
CA ASP A 33 -5.99 -13.45 -10.62
C ASP A 33 -5.14 -13.76 -9.37
N PHE A 34 -4.75 -12.76 -8.57
CA PHE A 34 -3.86 -12.94 -7.43
C PHE A 34 -4.55 -12.66 -6.10
N SER A 35 -4.06 -13.33 -5.07
CA SER A 35 -4.32 -13.00 -3.66
C SER A 35 -3.03 -13.11 -2.87
N PHE A 36 -2.91 -12.31 -1.81
CA PHE A 36 -1.77 -12.36 -0.91
C PHE A 36 -2.19 -12.90 0.45
N GLY A 37 -1.21 -13.47 1.15
CA GLY A 37 -1.24 -13.53 2.59
C GLY A 37 0.14 -13.33 3.18
N ILE A 38 0.14 -13.08 4.48
CA ILE A 38 1.35 -12.81 5.25
C ILE A 38 1.74 -14.08 5.99
N SER A 39 2.92 -14.61 5.72
CA SER A 39 3.47 -15.76 6.44
C SER A 39 4.15 -15.32 7.74
N GLU A 40 4.96 -14.27 7.67
CA GLU A 40 5.67 -13.67 8.80
C GLU A 40 5.74 -12.15 8.64
N ALA A 41 5.60 -11.41 9.74
CA ALA A 41 5.72 -9.97 9.76
C ALA A 41 6.58 -9.52 10.93
N THR A 42 7.64 -8.75 10.62
CA THR A 42 8.52 -8.11 11.60
C THR A 42 8.52 -6.59 11.39
N ASP A 43 9.17 -5.87 12.30
CA ASP A 43 9.35 -4.42 12.14
C ASP A 43 10.23 -4.06 10.92
N GLU A 44 11.06 -4.98 10.42
CA GLU A 44 11.99 -4.71 9.30
C GLU A 44 11.49 -5.27 7.97
N THR A 45 10.92 -6.48 7.99
CA THR A 45 10.54 -7.22 6.78
C THR A 45 9.19 -7.90 6.94
N ILE A 46 8.53 -8.14 5.80
CA ILE A 46 7.31 -8.92 5.68
C ILE A 46 7.56 -10.05 4.68
N GLU A 47 7.24 -11.27 5.07
CA GLU A 47 7.20 -12.41 4.18
C GLU A 47 5.78 -12.58 3.64
N LEU A 48 5.66 -12.58 2.32
CA LEU A 48 4.39 -12.68 1.60
C LEU A 48 4.34 -14.00 0.82
N TYR A 49 3.15 -14.61 0.83
CA TYR A 49 2.76 -15.63 -0.13
C TYR A 49 1.78 -14.99 -1.12
N MET A 50 2.05 -15.11 -2.41
CA MET A 50 1.16 -14.69 -3.48
C MET A 50 0.61 -15.93 -4.18
N GLN A 51 -0.68 -16.18 -4.04
CA GLN A 51 -1.39 -17.21 -4.79
C GLN A 51 -1.90 -16.63 -6.10
N GLY A 52 -1.64 -17.30 -7.21
CA GLY A 52 -2.32 -17.07 -8.48
C GLY A 52 -3.40 -18.12 -8.74
N ASP A 53 -4.55 -17.66 -9.26
CA ASP A 53 -5.53 -18.54 -9.90
C ASP A 53 -4.92 -19.13 -11.16
N ASN A 54 -5.16 -20.42 -11.40
CA ASN A 54 -4.55 -21.16 -12.48
C ASN A 54 -5.58 -22.08 -13.16
N PRO A 55 -5.83 -21.95 -14.48
CA PRO A 55 -6.85 -22.69 -15.19
C PRO A 55 -6.58 -24.20 -15.28
N CYS A 56 -5.34 -24.65 -15.07
CA CYS A 56 -4.99 -26.07 -14.99
C CYS A 56 -4.98 -26.62 -13.55
N CYS A 57 -5.46 -25.86 -12.57
CA CYS A 57 -5.55 -26.23 -11.15
C CYS A 57 -4.20 -26.64 -10.53
N GLU A 58 -3.08 -26.16 -11.08
CA GLU A 58 -1.78 -26.32 -10.44
C GLU A 58 -1.64 -25.33 -9.30
N ASP A 59 -0.86 -25.70 -8.30
CA ASP A 59 -0.54 -24.80 -7.20
C ASP A 59 0.46 -23.74 -7.71
N TRP A 60 -0.04 -22.54 -7.96
CA TRP A 60 0.78 -21.40 -8.37
C TRP A 60 0.91 -20.44 -7.19
N CYS A 61 2.00 -20.63 -6.44
CA CYS A 61 2.33 -19.85 -5.26
C CYS A 61 3.75 -19.32 -5.37
N ILE A 62 3.92 -18.03 -5.10
CA ILE A 62 5.23 -17.36 -5.09
C ILE A 62 5.43 -16.78 -3.70
N GLU A 63 6.55 -17.13 -3.08
CA GLU A 63 6.97 -16.60 -1.78
C GLU A 63 8.09 -15.58 -1.99
N PHE A 64 7.94 -14.40 -1.40
CA PHE A 64 8.98 -13.38 -1.43
C PHE A 64 8.94 -12.50 -0.17
N THR A 65 10.05 -11.85 0.12
CA THR A 65 10.22 -10.99 1.29
C THR A 65 10.35 -9.55 0.85
N ILE A 66 9.56 -8.67 1.44
CA ILE A 66 9.65 -7.23 1.23
C ILE A 66 10.13 -6.52 2.49
N ASP A 67 10.76 -5.36 2.33
CA ASP A 67 10.94 -4.43 3.44
C ASP A 67 9.56 -3.99 3.95
N ASN A 68 9.41 -3.84 5.27
CA ASN A 68 8.13 -3.46 5.85
C ASN A 68 7.79 -2.01 5.47
N PRO A 69 6.73 -1.78 4.66
CA PRO A 69 6.43 -0.46 4.16
C PRO A 69 5.88 0.44 5.26
N THR A 70 6.21 1.73 5.17
CA THR A 70 5.65 2.77 6.04
C THR A 70 4.38 3.39 5.48
N THR A 71 4.16 3.28 4.17
CA THR A 71 2.99 3.86 3.47
C THR A 71 2.41 2.93 2.42
N LYS A 72 1.12 3.15 2.06
CA LYS A 72 0.48 2.42 0.95
C LYS A 72 1.21 2.64 -0.38
N LYS A 73 1.74 3.84 -0.61
CA LYS A 73 2.49 4.16 -1.84
C LYS A 73 3.77 3.34 -1.94
N GLU A 74 4.53 3.26 -0.84
CA GLU A 74 5.74 2.45 -0.74
C GLU A 74 5.44 0.96 -0.93
N LEU A 75 4.37 0.44 -0.31
CA LEU A 75 3.91 -0.93 -0.57
C LEU A 75 3.63 -1.18 -2.07
N ILE A 76 2.88 -0.27 -2.71
CA ILE A 76 2.55 -0.40 -4.14
C ILE A 76 3.81 -0.34 -5.01
N GLU A 77 4.78 0.50 -4.66
CA GLU A 77 6.06 0.60 -5.38
C GLU A 77 6.86 -0.69 -5.28
N ILE A 78 7.05 -1.20 -4.06
CA ILE A 78 7.77 -2.46 -3.82
C ILE A 78 7.10 -3.60 -4.58
N LEU A 79 5.79 -3.78 -4.43
CA LEU A 79 5.06 -4.82 -5.16
C LEU A 79 5.13 -4.63 -6.67
N ALA A 80 5.07 -3.39 -7.18
CA ALA A 80 5.18 -3.14 -8.62
C ALA A 80 6.55 -3.53 -9.18
N ASP A 81 7.62 -3.45 -8.37
CA ASP A 81 8.96 -3.86 -8.75
C ASP A 81 9.11 -5.39 -8.67
N GLU A 82 8.68 -6.02 -7.57
CA GLU A 82 8.73 -7.48 -7.37
C GLU A 82 7.92 -8.23 -8.44
N ILE A 83 6.68 -7.82 -8.71
CA ILE A 83 5.83 -8.48 -9.72
C ILE A 83 6.36 -8.25 -11.14
N LEU A 84 6.99 -7.09 -11.40
CA LEU A 84 7.63 -6.83 -12.68
C LEU A 84 8.84 -7.75 -12.90
N GLU A 85 9.66 -7.96 -11.88
CA GLU A 85 10.80 -8.88 -11.95
C GLU A 85 10.33 -10.33 -12.21
N LEU A 86 9.25 -10.76 -11.54
CA LEU A 86 8.63 -12.07 -11.80
C LEU A 86 8.15 -12.20 -13.25
N TYR A 87 7.49 -11.18 -13.78
CA TYR A 87 7.05 -11.17 -15.18
C TYR A 87 8.23 -11.18 -16.15
N GLU A 88 9.23 -10.31 -15.97
CA GLU A 88 10.38 -10.21 -16.87
C GLU A 88 11.26 -11.47 -16.85
N GLY A 89 11.26 -12.20 -15.73
CA GLY A 89 11.94 -13.48 -15.57
C GLY A 89 11.12 -14.70 -16.02
N PHE A 90 9.84 -14.54 -16.36
CA PHE A 90 8.96 -15.66 -16.69
C PHE A 90 9.28 -16.22 -18.09
N ASP A 91 9.67 -17.49 -18.17
CA ASP A 91 9.98 -18.17 -19.42
C ASP A 91 8.99 -19.32 -19.67
N ILE A 92 8.05 -19.10 -20.58
CA ILE A 92 7.01 -20.07 -20.96
C ILE A 92 7.63 -21.40 -21.42
N GLU A 93 8.74 -21.37 -22.15
CA GLU A 93 9.37 -22.58 -22.67
C GLU A 93 9.95 -23.42 -21.53
N GLU A 94 10.67 -22.76 -20.61
CA GLU A 94 11.27 -23.43 -19.44
C GLU A 94 10.21 -23.99 -18.50
N GLU A 95 9.18 -23.20 -18.15
CA GLU A 95 8.08 -23.66 -17.27
C GLU A 95 7.31 -24.83 -17.89
N THR A 96 7.04 -24.76 -19.20
CA THR A 96 6.43 -25.88 -19.94
C THR A 96 7.32 -27.12 -19.89
N TYR A 97 8.65 -26.95 -20.04
CA TYR A 97 9.60 -28.05 -20.03
C TYR A 97 9.63 -28.76 -18.67
N VAL A 98 9.66 -28.00 -17.56
CA VAL A 98 9.62 -28.53 -16.19
C VAL A 98 8.40 -29.44 -15.99
N MET A 99 7.22 -29.01 -16.42
CA MET A 99 5.99 -29.80 -16.30
C MET A 99 6.01 -31.06 -17.18
N LEU A 100 6.55 -30.96 -18.40
CA LEU A 100 6.71 -32.13 -19.28
C LEU A 100 7.71 -33.14 -18.70
N GLU A 101 8.78 -32.70 -18.04
CA GLU A 101 9.69 -33.60 -17.32
C GLU A 101 8.99 -34.29 -16.15
N ALA A 102 8.21 -33.56 -15.34
CA ALA A 102 7.41 -34.13 -14.27
C ALA A 102 6.47 -35.23 -14.80
N LYS A 103 5.80 -34.97 -15.93
CA LYS A 103 4.94 -35.95 -16.62
C LYS A 103 5.72 -37.19 -17.06
N ARG A 104 6.91 -37.00 -17.66
CA ARG A 104 7.79 -38.12 -18.06
C ARG A 104 8.25 -38.95 -16.85
N ASN A 105 8.42 -38.31 -15.70
CA ASN A 105 8.78 -38.95 -14.43
C ASN A 105 7.59 -39.59 -13.70
N GLY A 106 6.38 -39.57 -14.30
CA GLY A 106 5.21 -40.30 -13.81
C GLY A 106 4.26 -39.48 -12.94
N VAL A 107 4.41 -38.15 -12.88
CA VAL A 107 3.41 -37.27 -12.24
C VAL A 107 2.10 -37.38 -13.00
N SER A 108 1.04 -37.74 -12.28
CA SER A 108 -0.31 -37.84 -12.83
C SER A 108 -1.00 -36.48 -12.83
N GLY A 109 -1.94 -36.27 -13.75
CA GLY A 109 -2.71 -35.03 -13.84
C GLY A 109 -2.05 -33.92 -14.67
N VAL A 110 -0.79 -34.07 -15.09
CA VAL A 110 -0.12 -33.08 -15.94
C VAL A 110 -0.82 -32.99 -17.31
N PRO A 111 -1.26 -31.79 -17.74
CA PRO A 111 -1.91 -31.57 -19.04
C PRO A 111 -1.04 -31.98 -20.24
N ASP A 112 -1.63 -31.99 -21.44
CA ASP A 112 -0.85 -32.13 -22.67
C ASP A 112 -0.06 -30.85 -22.98
N VAL A 113 0.89 -30.95 -23.93
CA VAL A 113 1.78 -29.83 -24.24
C VAL A 113 1.05 -28.58 -24.70
N VAL A 114 -0.07 -28.70 -25.41
CA VAL A 114 -0.81 -27.53 -25.90
C VAL A 114 -1.52 -26.85 -24.73
N ALA A 115 -2.11 -27.63 -23.83
CA ALA A 115 -2.73 -27.10 -22.62
C ALA A 115 -1.69 -26.45 -21.68
N LEU A 116 -0.51 -27.04 -21.52
CA LEU A 116 0.58 -26.48 -20.73
C LEU A 116 1.05 -25.13 -21.29
N VAL A 117 1.30 -25.03 -22.59
CA VAL A 117 1.75 -23.76 -23.19
C VAL A 117 0.70 -22.66 -22.97
N HIS A 118 -0.59 -22.94 -23.21
CA HIS A 118 -1.64 -21.96 -22.94
C HIS A 118 -1.75 -21.59 -21.45
N ASN A 119 -1.43 -22.52 -20.55
CA ASN A 119 -1.43 -22.31 -19.11
C ASN A 119 -0.31 -21.35 -18.70
N GLU A 120 0.90 -21.58 -19.18
CA GLU A 120 2.04 -20.71 -18.90
C GLU A 120 1.88 -19.33 -19.56
N GLU A 121 1.33 -19.27 -20.79
CA GLU A 121 0.94 -17.99 -21.42
C GLU A 121 -0.10 -17.23 -20.58
N TYR A 122 -1.06 -17.93 -19.95
CA TYR A 122 -2.01 -17.30 -19.05
C TYR A 122 -1.32 -16.72 -17.81
N LYS A 123 -0.41 -17.47 -17.17
CA LYS A 123 0.35 -16.99 -16.00
C LYS A 123 1.20 -15.77 -16.33
N GLU A 124 1.92 -15.80 -17.45
CA GLU A 124 2.72 -14.67 -17.95
C GLU A 124 1.84 -13.42 -18.13
N ASN A 125 0.69 -13.56 -18.79
CA ASN A 125 -0.23 -12.45 -19.01
C ASN A 125 -0.83 -11.92 -17.69
N ALA A 126 -1.20 -12.80 -16.75
CA ALA A 126 -1.70 -12.39 -15.44
C ALA A 126 -0.65 -11.57 -14.67
N LEU A 127 0.61 -12.04 -14.61
CA LEU A 127 1.71 -11.30 -13.99
C LEU A 127 1.91 -9.92 -14.64
N LYS A 128 1.88 -9.88 -15.98
CA LYS A 128 2.00 -8.64 -16.75
C LYS A 128 0.89 -7.65 -16.42
N GLU A 129 -0.36 -8.09 -16.50
CA GLU A 129 -1.53 -7.24 -16.22
C GLU A 129 -1.49 -6.72 -14.79
N PHE A 130 -1.03 -7.55 -13.85
CA PHE A 130 -0.91 -7.13 -12.46
C PHE A 130 0.22 -6.12 -12.23
N ALA A 131 1.40 -6.34 -12.83
CA ALA A 131 2.50 -5.37 -12.81
C ALA A 131 2.07 -4.02 -13.41
N GLU A 132 1.35 -4.03 -14.53
CA GLU A 132 0.81 -2.84 -15.17
C GLU A 132 -0.22 -2.14 -14.28
N LYS A 133 -1.12 -2.88 -13.62
CA LYS A 133 -2.09 -2.33 -12.66
C LYS A 133 -1.38 -1.62 -11.51
N LEU A 134 -0.41 -2.27 -10.87
CA LEU A 134 0.35 -1.70 -9.74
C LEU A 134 1.13 -0.46 -10.16
N ARG A 135 1.81 -0.50 -11.33
CA ARG A 135 2.55 0.66 -11.84
C ARG A 135 1.62 1.83 -12.19
N ASN A 136 0.44 1.54 -12.74
CA ASN A 136 -0.57 2.57 -13.01
C ASN A 136 -1.09 3.18 -11.70
N LEU A 137 -1.35 2.38 -10.67
CA LEU A 137 -1.72 2.87 -9.34
C LEU A 137 -0.62 3.79 -8.79
N TYR A 138 0.63 3.33 -8.77
CA TYR A 138 1.77 4.12 -8.32
C TYR A 138 1.87 5.49 -9.03
N ASN A 139 1.80 5.48 -10.36
CA ASN A 139 1.89 6.70 -11.18
C ASN A 139 0.70 7.65 -10.99
N ASN A 140 -0.45 7.15 -10.54
CA ASN A 140 -1.65 7.95 -10.32
C ASN A 140 -1.80 8.42 -8.87
N LEU A 141 -1.12 7.81 -7.90
CA LEU A 141 -1.07 8.30 -6.51
C LEU A 141 -0.52 9.73 -6.42
N ASP A 142 0.44 10.08 -7.27
CA ASP A 142 0.98 11.45 -7.34
C ASP A 142 0.09 12.43 -8.11
N LYS A 143 -0.83 11.92 -8.94
CA LYS A 143 -1.86 12.75 -9.61
C LYS A 143 -3.07 13.00 -8.71
N GLU A 144 -3.36 12.06 -7.81
CA GLU A 144 -4.21 12.24 -6.64
C GLU A 144 -3.52 13.02 -5.52
N GLU A 145 -2.27 13.46 -5.69
CA GLU A 145 -1.61 14.41 -4.76
C GLU A 145 -2.11 15.86 -4.91
N THR A 146 -3.29 16.03 -5.52
CA THR A 146 -4.14 17.22 -5.39
C THR A 146 -5.39 16.96 -4.54
N ASP A 147 -5.56 15.74 -4.02
CA ASP A 147 -6.75 15.36 -3.28
C ASP A 147 -6.73 16.04 -1.93
N THR A 148 -7.77 16.83 -1.74
CA THR A 148 -7.83 17.77 -0.65
C THR A 148 -8.50 17.07 0.52
N MET A 149 -7.77 16.86 1.62
CA MET A 149 -8.27 16.26 2.85
C MET A 149 -9.31 17.17 3.49
N ASN A 150 -10.50 16.62 3.74
CA ASN A 150 -11.51 17.22 4.60
C ASN A 150 -11.09 17.14 6.08
N LYS A 151 -11.92 17.70 6.97
CA LYS A 151 -11.62 17.79 8.39
C LYS A 151 -11.43 16.42 9.04
N GLU A 152 -12.33 15.48 8.77
CA GLU A 152 -12.28 14.13 9.34
C GLU A 152 -11.01 13.39 8.88
N GLN A 153 -10.71 13.43 7.58
CA GLN A 153 -9.51 12.82 6.99
C GLN A 153 -8.23 13.42 7.56
N PHE A 154 -8.18 14.75 7.70
CA PHE A 154 -7.01 15.41 8.27
C PHE A 154 -6.83 15.09 9.76
N PHE A 155 -7.93 14.99 10.52
CA PHE A 155 -7.86 14.59 11.92
C PHE A 155 -7.40 13.13 12.10
N GLU A 156 -7.91 12.22 11.27
CA GLU A 156 -7.47 10.82 11.24
C GLU A 156 -5.99 10.72 10.88
N TYR A 157 -5.54 11.46 9.87
CA TYR A 157 -4.13 11.57 9.52
C TYR A 157 -3.27 11.98 10.73
N ILE A 158 -3.69 13.00 11.49
CA ILE A 158 -2.94 13.43 12.67
C ILE A 158 -2.89 12.32 13.73
N HIS A 159 -4.02 11.65 13.97
CA HIS A 159 -4.11 10.57 14.96
C HIS A 159 -3.20 9.36 14.59
N GLU A 160 -3.14 9.02 13.30
CA GLU A 160 -2.30 7.94 12.80
C GLU A 160 -0.81 8.28 12.90
N ASN A 161 -0.41 9.52 12.66
CA ASN A 161 0.99 9.90 12.47
C ASN A 161 1.67 10.54 13.70
N PHE A 162 0.90 11.06 14.66
CA PHE A 162 1.44 11.79 15.81
C PHE A 162 0.99 11.17 17.14
N ASN A 163 1.88 11.15 18.13
CA ASN A 163 1.53 10.73 19.49
C ASN A 163 0.92 11.91 20.25
N ILE A 164 -0.40 11.99 20.25
CA ILE A 164 -1.18 13.07 20.87
C ILE A 164 -2.07 12.52 21.98
N ASP A 165 -2.01 13.15 23.16
CA ASP A 165 -2.89 12.78 24.27
C ASP A 165 -4.35 13.22 23.99
N GLY A 166 -5.31 12.72 24.78
CA GLY A 166 -6.73 13.04 24.58
C GLY A 166 -7.07 14.53 24.72
N ALA A 167 -6.29 15.29 25.49
CA ALA A 167 -6.48 16.73 25.62
C ALA A 167 -5.99 17.48 24.37
N SER A 168 -4.86 17.08 23.80
CA SER A 168 -4.31 17.54 22.53
C SER A 168 -5.23 17.18 21.36
N GLN A 169 -5.78 15.97 21.33
CA GLN A 169 -6.79 15.56 20.33
C GLN A 169 -8.01 16.50 20.36
N SER A 170 -8.57 16.72 21.55
CA SER A 170 -9.71 17.63 21.73
C SER A 170 -9.37 19.06 21.33
N LEU A 171 -8.15 19.53 21.62
CA LEU A 171 -7.70 20.87 21.23
C LEU A 171 -7.56 20.99 19.70
N ILE A 172 -6.99 19.99 19.03
CA ILE A 172 -6.85 19.96 17.58
C ILE A 172 -8.23 19.98 16.92
N LEU A 173 -9.17 19.15 17.36
CA LEU A 173 -10.56 19.17 16.86
C LEU A 173 -11.19 20.57 16.98
N ASN A 174 -11.07 21.21 18.14
CA ASN A 174 -11.59 22.56 18.34
C ASN A 174 -10.94 23.60 17.40
N ILE A 175 -9.65 23.45 17.10
CA ILE A 175 -8.95 24.30 16.13
C ILE A 175 -9.51 24.08 14.73
N LEU A 176 -9.69 22.82 14.32
CA LEU A 176 -10.25 22.49 13.01
C LEU A 176 -11.68 22.99 12.85
N ASP A 177 -12.54 22.78 13.85
CA ASP A 177 -13.91 23.31 13.89
C ASP A 177 -13.93 24.84 13.82
N TYR A 178 -13.01 25.51 14.52
CA TYR A 178 -12.88 26.97 14.43
C TYR A 178 -12.50 27.42 13.02
N ILE A 179 -11.55 26.74 12.37
CA ILE A 179 -11.07 27.14 11.04
C ILE A 179 -12.18 26.94 10.01
N GLU A 180 -12.82 25.76 10.01
CA GLU A 180 -13.94 25.43 9.12
C GLU A 180 -15.10 26.43 9.27
N ALA A 181 -15.42 26.86 10.49
CA ALA A 181 -16.51 27.79 10.75
C ALA A 181 -16.20 29.26 10.39
N ASN A 182 -14.92 29.67 10.35
CA ASN A 182 -14.53 31.08 10.21
C ASN A 182 -13.85 31.42 8.87
N TYR A 183 -13.39 30.43 8.11
CA TYR A 183 -12.69 30.64 6.85
C TYR A 183 -13.28 29.74 5.76
N SER A 184 -13.78 30.34 4.68
CA SER A 184 -14.39 29.60 3.56
C SER A 184 -13.42 29.37 2.39
N GLU A 185 -12.32 30.12 2.32
CA GLU A 185 -11.38 30.05 1.20
C GLU A 185 -10.16 29.19 1.56
N LYS A 186 -9.75 28.29 0.66
CA LYS A 186 -8.64 27.33 0.89
C LYS A 186 -7.34 28.00 1.36
N ASN A 187 -6.99 29.14 0.78
CA ASN A 187 -5.77 29.87 1.17
C ASN A 187 -5.87 30.48 2.58
N GLU A 188 -7.08 30.90 3.01
CA GLU A 188 -7.29 31.46 4.33
C GLU A 188 -7.27 30.36 5.41
N GLN A 189 -7.92 29.22 5.13
CA GLN A 189 -7.84 28.03 5.98
C GLN A 189 -6.39 27.56 6.13
N TYR A 190 -5.64 27.47 5.02
CA TYR A 190 -4.21 27.14 5.05
C TYR A 190 -3.40 28.10 5.94
N ASN A 191 -3.58 29.41 5.78
CA ASN A 191 -2.88 30.39 6.61
C ASN A 191 -3.25 30.29 8.10
N ALA A 192 -4.51 29.98 8.41
CA ALA A 192 -4.98 29.75 9.77
C ALA A 192 -4.40 28.47 10.36
N LEU A 193 -4.36 27.37 9.58
CA LEU A 193 -3.72 26.12 9.95
C LEU A 193 -2.24 26.32 10.24
N CYS A 194 -1.50 26.99 9.36
CA CYS A 194 -0.12 27.37 9.61
C CYS A 194 -0.01 28.18 10.90
N SER A 195 -0.82 29.22 11.08
CA SER A 195 -0.70 30.08 12.27
C SER A 195 -1.01 29.38 13.59
N LEU A 196 -1.91 28.38 13.57
CA LEU A 196 -2.42 27.71 14.76
C LEU A 196 -1.75 26.36 15.06
N LEU A 197 -1.17 25.71 14.05
CA LEU A 197 -0.56 24.38 14.15
C LEU A 197 0.94 24.34 13.79
N ASP A 198 1.47 25.33 13.07
CA ASP A 198 2.91 25.41 12.74
C ASP A 198 3.76 25.45 14.02
N GLY A 199 4.82 24.65 14.03
CA GLY A 199 5.69 24.45 15.18
C GLY A 199 5.08 23.70 16.38
N THR A 200 3.83 23.24 16.30
CA THR A 200 3.12 22.62 17.45
C THR A 200 3.13 21.10 17.41
N ILE A 201 2.90 20.51 16.23
CA ILE A 201 2.81 19.06 16.03
C ILE A 201 3.84 18.50 15.04
N GLY A 202 4.69 19.34 14.44
CA GLY A 202 5.71 18.89 13.49
C GLY A 202 5.15 18.52 12.12
N LEU A 203 4.02 19.14 11.73
CA LEU A 203 3.49 19.06 10.37
C LEU A 203 4.37 19.82 9.39
N GLU A 204 4.49 19.29 8.19
CA GLU A 204 5.19 19.90 7.06
C GLU A 204 4.24 20.76 6.21
N ASP A 205 4.78 21.78 5.56
CA ASP A 205 4.05 22.70 4.66
C ASP A 205 3.22 21.96 3.59
N ARG A 206 3.79 20.87 3.05
CA ARG A 206 3.10 20.00 2.08
C ARG A 206 1.88 19.27 2.65
N GLU A 207 1.88 18.95 3.94
CA GLU A 207 0.78 18.25 4.63
C GLU A 207 -0.38 19.23 4.87
N LEU A 208 -0.06 20.47 5.24
CA LEU A 208 -1.05 21.54 5.45
C LEU A 208 -1.71 22.01 4.15
N LYS A 209 -0.98 22.04 3.03
CA LYS A 209 -1.52 22.42 1.71
C LYS A 209 -2.58 21.47 1.17
N LYS A 210 -2.62 20.25 1.71
CA LYS A 210 -3.60 19.23 1.34
C LYS A 210 -4.94 19.43 2.06
N VAL A 211 -5.08 20.34 3.01
CA VAL A 211 -6.32 20.49 3.79
C VAL A 211 -7.27 21.53 3.17
N TYR A 212 -8.55 21.18 3.09
CA TYR A 212 -9.66 22.10 2.84
C TYR A 212 -10.91 21.51 3.49
N MET A 213 -11.49 22.27 4.41
CA MET A 213 -12.59 21.85 5.27
C MET A 213 -13.85 22.62 4.90
#